data_AF-A0A8T0UFE6-F1
#
_entry.id   AF-A0A8T0UFE6-F1
#
_cell.length_a   1.000
_cell.length_b   1.000
_cell.length_c   1.000
_cell.angle_alpha   90.00
_cell.angle_beta   90.00
_cell.angle_gamma   90.00
#
_symmetry.space_group_name_H-M   'P 1'
#
loop_
_entity.id
_entity.type
_entity.pdbx_description
1 polymer ?
#
loop_
_entity_poly.entity_id
_entity_poly.type
_entity_poly.pdbx_seq_one_letter_code
_entity_poly.pdbx_strand_id
1 'polypeptide(L)'
;MAAAGYGVFGIDYEGHGKSMDMEDYRNKSRFLYGESMGGPLTLLLHRKDPAFWDGAVLVAPMCKISEKVKPHPVVVTLLTKVEDIIPKWKIVPTKEIIDSTFKDPVKREKIRKNKLIYQDKPRLKTALELLRTSKDVEGNLSEVRMPFFVLHSKADTVTDPEVSRALYERSASTDKTFKLYPGMWHGLTAGEPDENVELVLSDILAWLDQRSCHWELEERIRTPPEPEKSAHVTNSNGAESLVPDSAHGHPPQHGCSFLCGLGGQPNQQHCKM
;
A
#
# COMPACT_ATOMS: atom_id res chain seq x y z
N MET A 1 -2.03 7.10 19.77
CA MET A 1 -2.23 8.11 18.70
C MET A 1 -3.19 9.21 19.13
N ALA A 2 -4.49 8.97 19.34
CA ALA A 2 -5.42 10.03 19.77
C ALA A 2 -5.04 10.71 21.10
N ALA A 3 -4.66 9.93 22.11
CA ALA A 3 -4.15 10.45 23.39
C ALA A 3 -2.82 11.25 23.25
N ALA A 4 -2.12 11.11 22.12
CA ALA A 4 -0.88 11.82 21.82
C ALA A 4 -1.14 13.04 20.90
N GLY A 5 -2.39 13.48 20.73
CA GLY A 5 -2.74 14.68 19.97
C GLY A 5 -2.97 14.48 18.46
N TYR A 6 -2.94 13.24 17.95
CA TYR A 6 -3.24 12.94 16.55
C TYR A 6 -4.74 12.82 16.30
N GLY A 7 -5.24 13.45 15.24
CA GLY A 7 -6.55 13.10 14.66
C GLY A 7 -6.48 11.71 14.03
N VAL A 8 -7.19 10.73 14.60
CA VAL A 8 -7.21 9.35 14.09
C VAL A 8 -8.53 9.11 13.37
N PHE A 9 -8.45 8.83 12.07
CA PHE A 9 -9.60 8.49 11.24
C PHE A 9 -9.48 7.05 10.77
N GLY A 10 -10.50 6.24 11.05
CA GLY A 10 -10.65 4.90 10.50
C GLY A 10 -11.62 4.93 9.33
N ILE A 11 -11.32 4.18 8.27
CA ILE A 11 -12.25 3.95 7.15
C ILE A 11 -12.48 2.43 7.08
N ASP A 12 -13.72 2.00 7.30
CA ASP A 12 -14.12 0.62 7.06
C ASP A 12 -14.27 0.37 5.54
N TYR A 13 -13.86 -0.80 5.04
CA TYR A 13 -13.87 -1.12 3.60
C TYR A 13 -15.29 -1.19 3.01
N GLU A 14 -15.43 -0.90 1.70
CA GLU A 14 -16.66 -0.53 0.96
C GLU A 14 -18.02 -0.69 1.67
N GLY A 15 -18.63 0.47 1.91
CA GLY A 15 -19.95 0.67 2.51
C GLY A 15 -20.07 1.97 3.32
N HIS A 16 -18.97 2.61 3.71
CA HIS A 16 -18.96 3.82 4.55
C HIS A 16 -17.79 4.75 4.18
N GLY A 17 -18.04 6.08 4.22
CA GLY A 17 -16.99 7.10 4.23
C GLY A 17 -17.35 8.39 3.50
N LYS A 18 -17.92 9.36 4.22
CA LYS A 18 -17.93 10.78 3.84
C LYS A 18 -16.80 11.48 4.59
N SER A 19 -15.53 11.29 4.21
CA SER A 19 -14.49 12.21 4.68
C SER A 19 -14.63 13.50 3.88
N MET A 20 -15.55 14.36 4.33
CA MET A 20 -15.59 15.77 3.97
C MET A 20 -14.22 16.36 4.32
N ASP A 21 -13.70 17.23 3.46
CA ASP A 21 -12.58 18.11 3.77
C ASP A 21 -12.82 18.73 5.14
N MET A 22 -12.07 18.27 6.15
CA MET A 22 -12.12 18.93 7.45
C MET A 22 -11.13 20.07 7.36
N GLU A 23 -11.66 21.24 7.00
CA GLU A 23 -11.00 22.55 6.92
C GLU A 23 -9.88 22.70 7.99
N ASP A 24 -10.17 22.27 9.22
CA ASP A 24 -9.30 22.36 10.40
C ASP A 24 -8.00 21.54 10.32
N TYR A 25 -7.91 20.56 9.42
CA TYR A 25 -6.77 19.64 9.28
C TYR A 25 -5.97 19.85 8.00
N ARG A 26 -6.35 20.82 7.15
CA ARG A 26 -5.64 21.08 5.88
C ARG A 26 -4.16 21.39 6.05
N ASN A 27 -3.78 21.97 7.19
CA ASN A 27 -2.40 22.36 7.49
C ASN A 27 -1.65 21.34 8.37
N LYS A 28 -2.23 20.17 8.64
CA LYS A 28 -1.64 19.15 9.52
C LYS A 28 -1.01 18.02 8.71
N SER A 29 0.14 17.55 9.15
CA SER A 29 0.84 16.39 8.56
C SER A 29 -0.09 15.17 8.46
N ARG A 30 -0.05 14.47 7.33
CA ARG A 30 -0.93 13.36 6.96
C ARG A 30 -0.12 12.07 6.90
N PHE A 31 -0.40 11.18 7.83
CA PHE A 31 0.27 9.88 7.90
C PHE A 31 -0.69 8.75 7.60
N LEU A 32 -0.21 7.75 6.86
CA LEU A 32 -0.90 6.48 6.71
C LEU A 32 -0.44 5.52 7.82
N TYR A 33 -1.36 4.68 8.29
CA TYR A 33 -1.06 3.56 9.17
C TYR A 33 -1.61 2.28 8.57
N GLY A 34 -0.78 1.26 8.40
CA GLY A 34 -1.17 -0.02 7.82
C GLY A 34 -0.56 -1.19 8.59
N GLU A 35 -1.41 -2.03 9.17
CA GLU A 35 -0.99 -3.26 9.86
C GLU A 35 -1.38 -4.49 9.04
N SER A 36 -0.45 -5.43 8.84
CA SER A 36 -0.69 -6.68 8.11
C SER A 36 -1.27 -6.42 6.71
N MET A 37 -2.50 -6.86 6.43
CA MET A 37 -3.25 -6.58 5.19
C MET A 37 -3.44 -5.09 4.91
N GLY A 38 -3.44 -4.23 5.94
CA GLY A 38 -3.48 -2.78 5.77
C GLY A 38 -2.21 -2.21 5.14
N GLY A 39 -1.07 -2.90 5.23
CA GLY A 39 0.20 -2.44 4.66
C GLY A 39 0.15 -2.26 3.14
N PRO A 40 -0.23 -3.29 2.36
CA PRO A 40 -0.44 -3.14 0.92
C PRO A 40 -1.43 -2.03 0.55
N LEU A 41 -2.52 -1.86 1.31
CA LEU A 41 -3.47 -0.79 1.07
C LEU A 41 -2.85 0.60 1.26
N THR A 42 -2.07 0.78 2.33
CA THR A 42 -1.27 2.00 2.56
C THR A 42 -0.35 2.29 1.38
N LEU A 43 0.33 1.28 0.84
CA LEU A 43 1.23 1.46 -0.30
C LEU A 43 0.47 1.77 -1.60
N LEU A 44 -0.70 1.16 -1.82
CA LEU A 44 -1.56 1.48 -2.96
C LEU A 44 -2.12 2.90 -2.89
N LEU A 45 -2.51 3.37 -1.70
CA LEU A 45 -2.95 4.75 -1.48
C LEU A 45 -1.83 5.75 -1.75
N HIS A 46 -0.61 5.44 -1.32
CA HIS A 46 0.58 6.22 -1.67
C HIS A 46 0.81 6.26 -3.18
N ARG A 47 0.73 5.13 -3.88
CA ARG A 47 0.90 5.10 -5.35
C ARG A 47 -0.17 5.89 -6.09
N LYS A 48 -1.39 5.96 -5.56
CA LYS A 48 -2.50 6.73 -6.16
C LYS A 48 -2.27 8.24 -6.09
N ASP A 49 -1.68 8.74 -5.01
CA ASP A 49 -1.29 10.14 -4.86
C ASP A 49 0.03 10.26 -4.07
N PRO A 50 1.18 10.15 -4.74
CA PRO A 50 2.49 10.08 -4.08
C PRO A 50 2.89 11.36 -3.36
N ALA A 51 2.24 12.49 -3.65
CA ALA A 51 2.55 13.80 -3.07
C ALA A 51 1.65 14.15 -1.87
N PHE A 52 0.55 13.41 -1.67
CA PHE A 52 -0.43 13.70 -0.64
C PHE A 52 -0.01 13.25 0.76
N TRP A 53 0.76 12.17 0.89
CA TRP A 53 1.10 11.61 2.20
C TRP A 53 2.46 12.10 2.68
N ASP A 54 2.52 12.57 3.92
CA ASP A 54 3.75 13.06 4.55
C ASP A 54 4.59 11.89 5.13
N GLY A 55 3.97 10.73 5.32
CA GLY A 55 4.67 9.48 5.56
C GLY A 55 3.74 8.31 5.90
N ALA A 56 4.32 7.15 6.21
CA ALA A 56 3.56 5.98 6.61
C ALA A 56 4.20 5.16 7.73
N VAL A 57 3.37 4.60 8.60
CA VAL A 57 3.74 3.58 9.58
C VAL A 57 3.18 2.24 9.13
N LEU A 58 4.07 1.27 8.95
CA LEU A 58 3.76 -0.06 8.42
C LEU A 58 4.13 -1.12 9.46
N VAL A 59 3.13 -1.80 10.03
CA VAL A 59 3.32 -2.81 11.08
C VAL A 59 3.08 -4.20 10.51
N ALA A 60 4.11 -5.05 10.55
CA ALA A 60 4.10 -6.42 10.01
C ALA A 60 3.42 -6.56 8.63
N PRO A 61 3.70 -5.68 7.65
CA PRO A 61 2.88 -5.52 6.45
C PRO A 61 2.95 -6.73 5.49
N MET A 62 1.83 -7.05 4.84
CA MET A 62 1.70 -8.16 3.88
C MET A 62 2.14 -7.79 2.44
N CYS A 63 3.34 -7.23 2.28
CA CYS A 63 3.81 -6.66 1.00
C CYS A 63 4.45 -7.68 0.02
N LYS A 64 4.55 -8.95 0.39
CA LYS A 64 5.08 -10.05 -0.43
C LYS A 64 4.56 -11.37 0.10
N ILE A 65 4.56 -12.38 -0.76
CA ILE A 65 4.21 -13.75 -0.39
C ILE A 65 5.49 -14.52 -0.14
N SER A 66 5.71 -14.93 1.11
CA SER A 66 6.85 -15.77 1.43
C SER A 66 6.76 -17.09 0.67
N GLU A 67 7.89 -17.55 0.11
CA GLU A 67 7.96 -18.83 -0.59
C GLU A 67 7.54 -20.01 0.30
N LYS A 68 7.64 -19.85 1.64
CA LYS A 68 7.19 -20.85 2.63
C LYS A 68 5.66 -21.05 2.64
N VAL A 69 4.89 -20.04 2.25
CA VAL A 69 3.41 -20.03 2.30
C VAL A 69 2.77 -19.84 0.93
N LYS A 70 3.58 -19.75 -0.12
CA LYS A 70 3.14 -19.53 -1.49
C LYS A 70 2.35 -20.76 -1.98
N PRO A 71 1.09 -20.59 -2.41
CA PRO A 71 0.31 -21.70 -2.95
C PRO A 71 0.95 -22.24 -4.24
N HIS A 72 0.80 -23.55 -4.48
CA HIS A 72 1.29 -24.17 -5.70
C HIS A 72 0.66 -23.51 -6.95
N PRO A 73 1.45 -23.17 -8.01
CA PRO A 73 0.94 -22.41 -9.15
C PRO A 73 -0.31 -23.02 -9.80
N VAL A 74 -0.37 -24.34 -9.91
CA VAL A 74 -1.54 -25.07 -10.47
C VAL A 74 -2.80 -24.82 -9.65
N VAL A 75 -2.70 -24.76 -8.32
CA VAL A 75 -3.84 -24.48 -7.43
C VAL A 75 -4.33 -23.06 -7.68
N VAL A 76 -3.41 -22.10 -7.77
CA VAL A 76 -3.77 -20.70 -8.09
C VAL A 76 -4.49 -20.64 -9.43
N THR A 77 -3.94 -21.25 -10.49
CA THR A 77 -4.56 -21.24 -11.82
C THR A 77 -5.96 -21.85 -11.82
N LEU A 78 -6.16 -22.98 -11.14
CA LEU A 78 -7.48 -23.62 -11.03
C LEU A 78 -8.48 -22.71 -10.30
N LEU A 79 -8.07 -22.17 -9.16
CA LEU A 79 -8.88 -21.29 -8.32
C LEU A 79 -9.26 -19.99 -9.04
N THR A 80 -8.33 -19.40 -9.81
CA THR A 80 -8.59 -18.22 -10.65
C THR A 80 -9.62 -18.50 -11.75
N LYS A 81 -9.62 -19.69 -12.36
CA LYS A 81 -10.61 -20.02 -13.41
C LYS A 81 -12.05 -20.12 -12.91
N VAL A 82 -12.24 -20.41 -11.62
CA VAL A 82 -13.57 -20.59 -11.02
C VAL A 82 -13.99 -19.41 -10.15
N GLU A 83 -13.18 -18.36 -10.08
CA GLU A 83 -13.38 -17.24 -9.15
C GLU A 83 -14.66 -16.45 -9.39
N ASP A 84 -15.12 -16.37 -10.64
CA ASP A 84 -16.37 -15.67 -10.97
C ASP A 84 -17.62 -16.55 -10.82
N ILE A 85 -17.44 -17.87 -10.75
CA ILE A 85 -18.53 -18.84 -10.52
C ILE A 85 -18.78 -18.98 -9.01
N ILE A 86 -17.72 -19.08 -8.21
CA ILE A 86 -17.80 -19.33 -6.76
C ILE A 86 -17.05 -18.28 -5.91
N PRO A 87 -17.20 -16.96 -6.16
CA PRO A 87 -16.37 -15.92 -5.53
C PRO A 87 -16.49 -15.89 -4.00
N LYS A 88 -17.68 -16.24 -3.50
CA LYS A 88 -18.05 -16.14 -2.08
C LYS A 88 -17.77 -17.42 -1.29
N TRP A 89 -17.31 -18.50 -1.93
CA TRP A 89 -17.11 -19.79 -1.27
C TRP A 89 -15.91 -19.74 -0.31
N LYS A 90 -16.12 -20.25 0.90
CA LYS A 90 -15.15 -20.26 2.02
C LYS A 90 -14.23 -21.48 1.94
N ILE A 91 -13.55 -21.65 0.81
CA ILE A 91 -12.83 -22.89 0.48
C ILE A 91 -11.32 -22.80 0.66
N VAL A 92 -10.78 -21.61 0.91
CA VAL A 92 -9.35 -21.39 0.99
C VAL A 92 -8.85 -21.93 2.34
N PRO A 93 -7.99 -22.96 2.35
CA PRO A 93 -7.45 -23.47 3.59
C PRO A 93 -6.51 -22.44 4.23
N THR A 94 -6.75 -22.12 5.49
CA THR A 94 -5.88 -21.26 6.30
C THR A 94 -5.61 -21.91 7.63
N LYS A 95 -4.42 -21.65 8.18
CA LYS A 95 -4.13 -21.95 9.58
C LYS A 95 -4.86 -20.95 10.46
N GLU A 96 -5.14 -21.32 11.70
CA GLU A 96 -5.70 -20.41 12.70
C GLU A 96 -4.70 -19.28 12.99
N ILE A 97 -5.01 -18.08 12.49
CA ILE A 97 -4.12 -16.92 12.56
C ILE A 97 -4.08 -16.36 13.99
N ILE A 98 -5.18 -16.47 14.74
CA ILE A 98 -5.29 -15.93 16.10
C ILE A 98 -4.17 -16.48 17.02
N ASP A 99 -3.86 -17.77 16.89
CA ASP A 99 -2.85 -18.44 17.72
C ASP A 99 -1.41 -18.08 17.33
N SER A 100 -1.23 -17.46 16.17
CA SER A 100 0.07 -16.95 15.69
C SER A 100 0.18 -15.42 15.81
N THR A 101 -0.94 -14.72 15.98
CA THR A 101 -0.99 -13.26 16.09
C THR A 101 -0.95 -12.76 17.52
N PHE A 102 -1.65 -13.43 18.43
CA PHE A 102 -1.80 -12.98 19.81
C PHE A 102 -0.96 -13.84 20.74
N LYS A 103 0.20 -13.35 21.16
CA LYS A 103 1.09 -14.01 22.11
C LYS A 103 0.51 -14.05 23.51
N ASP A 104 -0.08 -12.94 23.95
CA ASP A 104 -0.75 -12.86 25.23
C ASP A 104 -2.03 -13.73 25.24
N PRO A 105 -2.14 -14.71 26.15
CA PRO A 105 -3.29 -15.62 26.18
C PRO A 105 -4.60 -14.94 26.54
N VAL A 106 -4.59 -13.88 27.37
CA VAL A 106 -5.77 -13.11 27.74
C VAL A 106 -6.29 -12.34 26.53
N LYS A 107 -5.40 -11.68 25.78
CA LYS A 107 -5.76 -10.95 24.56
C LYS A 107 -6.24 -11.90 23.47
N ARG A 108 -5.59 -13.06 23.33
CA ARG A 108 -6.00 -14.12 22.39
C ARG A 108 -7.43 -14.59 22.67
N GLU A 109 -7.76 -14.85 23.93
CA GLU A 109 -9.09 -15.32 24.33
C GLU A 109 -10.17 -14.24 24.13
N LYS A 110 -9.83 -12.97 24.41
CA LYS A 110 -10.71 -11.82 24.13
C LYS A 110 -11.05 -11.73 22.64
N ILE A 111 -10.06 -11.95 21.77
CA ILE A 111 -10.22 -11.91 20.32
C ILE A 111 -11.06 -13.07 19.80
N ARG A 112 -10.88 -14.28 20.33
CA ARG A 112 -11.73 -15.45 19.99
C ARG A 112 -13.20 -15.21 20.30
N LYS A 113 -13.49 -14.50 21.39
CA LYS A 113 -14.86 -14.14 21.80
C LYS A 113 -15.43 -12.94 21.05
N ASN A 114 -14.62 -12.23 20.25
CA ASN A 114 -15.06 -11.05 19.55
C ASN A 114 -15.90 -11.40 18.31
N LYS A 115 -17.21 -11.12 18.39
CA LYS A 115 -18.18 -11.37 17.31
C LYS A 115 -18.00 -10.47 16.08
N LEU A 116 -17.21 -9.41 16.20
CA LEU A 116 -16.90 -8.50 15.08
C LEU A 116 -15.78 -9.05 14.18
N ILE A 117 -15.07 -10.09 14.62
CA ILE A 117 -14.00 -10.70 13.85
C ILE A 117 -14.58 -11.83 12.99
N TYR A 118 -14.21 -11.82 11.72
CA TYR A 118 -14.55 -12.91 10.81
C TYR A 118 -13.77 -14.18 11.18
N GLN A 119 -14.48 -15.23 11.58
CA GLN A 119 -13.90 -16.51 12.06
C GLN A 119 -13.93 -17.62 11.01
N ASP A 120 -14.55 -17.38 9.86
CA ASP A 120 -14.65 -18.37 8.79
C ASP A 120 -13.36 -18.40 7.94
N LYS A 121 -13.21 -19.46 7.14
CA LYS A 121 -12.16 -19.52 6.11
C LYS A 121 -12.32 -18.36 5.12
N PRO A 122 -11.22 -17.79 4.59
CA PRO A 122 -11.30 -16.76 3.58
C PRO A 122 -12.13 -17.19 2.37
N ARG A 123 -12.90 -16.23 1.84
CA ARG A 123 -13.61 -16.41 0.58
C ARG A 123 -12.62 -16.46 -0.58
N LEU A 124 -12.93 -17.25 -1.59
CA LEU A 124 -12.07 -17.45 -2.76
C LEU A 124 -11.60 -16.13 -3.38
N LYS A 125 -12.53 -15.23 -3.71
CA LYS A 125 -12.18 -13.97 -4.37
C LYS A 125 -11.32 -13.09 -3.47
N THR A 126 -11.62 -13.01 -2.18
CA THR A 126 -10.79 -12.29 -1.21
C THR A 126 -9.35 -12.82 -1.19
N ALA A 127 -9.14 -14.13 -1.08
CA ALA A 127 -7.79 -14.68 -1.06
C ALA A 127 -7.02 -14.43 -2.38
N LEU A 128 -7.71 -14.48 -3.53
CA LEU A 128 -7.11 -14.18 -4.82
C LEU A 128 -6.75 -12.70 -4.96
N GLU A 129 -7.58 -11.78 -4.46
CA GLU A 129 -7.24 -10.35 -4.42
C GLU A 129 -6.07 -10.04 -3.49
N LEU A 130 -5.97 -10.72 -2.33
CA LEU A 130 -4.79 -10.62 -1.46
C LEU A 130 -3.52 -11.09 -2.18
N LEU A 131 -3.62 -12.23 -2.88
CA LEU A 131 -2.53 -12.78 -3.68
C LEU A 131 -2.10 -11.84 -4.81
N ARG A 132 -3.06 -11.26 -5.56
CA ARG A 132 -2.82 -10.28 -6.63
C ARG A 132 -2.17 -9.01 -6.09
N THR A 133 -2.74 -8.47 -5.01
CA THR A 133 -2.28 -7.23 -4.37
C THR A 133 -0.86 -7.38 -3.83
N SER A 134 -0.54 -8.48 -3.13
CA SER A 134 0.83 -8.70 -2.64
C SER A 134 1.84 -8.83 -3.78
N LYS A 135 1.48 -9.48 -4.89
CA LYS A 135 2.37 -9.58 -6.07
C LYS A 135 2.60 -8.23 -6.74
N ASP A 136 1.54 -7.45 -6.92
CA ASP A 136 1.63 -6.10 -7.47
C ASP A 136 2.52 -5.20 -6.61
N VAL A 137 2.30 -5.19 -5.28
CA VAL A 137 3.13 -4.42 -4.36
C VAL A 137 4.59 -4.91 -4.38
N GLU A 138 4.83 -6.22 -4.36
CA GLU A 138 6.19 -6.79 -4.43
C GLU A 138 6.93 -6.38 -5.72
N GLY A 139 6.22 -6.34 -6.84
CA GLY A 139 6.75 -5.90 -8.13
C GLY A 139 7.13 -4.42 -8.15
N ASN A 140 6.42 -3.60 -7.37
CA ASN A 140 6.49 -2.13 -7.44
C ASN A 140 7.07 -1.47 -6.17
N LEU A 141 7.81 -2.20 -5.33
CA LEU A 141 8.38 -1.63 -4.09
C LEU A 141 9.25 -0.39 -4.35
N SER A 142 9.93 -0.30 -5.49
CA SER A 142 10.76 0.85 -5.88
C SER A 142 9.96 2.13 -6.15
N GLU A 143 8.64 2.04 -6.34
CA GLU A 143 7.76 3.21 -6.50
C GLU A 143 7.43 3.87 -5.14
N VAL A 144 7.75 3.21 -4.03
CA VAL A 144 7.53 3.78 -2.69
C VAL A 144 8.60 4.84 -2.42
N ARG A 145 8.18 6.11 -2.40
CA ARG A 145 9.03 7.30 -2.22
C ARG A 145 8.73 8.10 -0.95
N MET A 146 7.53 7.93 -0.36
CA MET A 146 7.18 8.65 0.87
C MET A 146 8.09 8.23 2.03
N PRO A 147 8.29 9.11 3.02
CA PRO A 147 8.89 8.72 4.29
C PRO A 147 8.12 7.54 4.92
N PHE A 148 8.83 6.55 5.48
CA PHE A 148 8.13 5.48 6.18
C PHE A 148 8.90 4.86 7.33
N PHE A 149 8.14 4.32 8.28
CA PHE A 149 8.61 3.46 9.35
C PHE A 149 7.99 2.08 9.19
N VAL A 150 8.82 1.06 8.94
CA VAL A 150 8.39 -0.33 8.90
C VAL A 150 8.86 -1.06 10.16
N LEU A 151 7.90 -1.65 10.87
CA LEU A 151 8.08 -2.40 12.11
C LEU A 151 7.71 -3.86 11.86
N HIS A 152 8.51 -4.81 12.32
CA HIS A 152 8.22 -6.24 12.15
C HIS A 152 8.76 -7.06 13.32
N SER A 153 8.17 -8.22 13.59
CA SER A 153 8.78 -9.20 14.50
C SER A 153 9.69 -10.19 13.77
N LYS A 154 10.81 -10.56 14.39
CA LYS A 154 11.66 -11.66 13.91
C LYS A 154 10.98 -13.03 14.02
N ALA A 155 10.04 -13.19 14.97
CA ALA A 155 9.33 -14.44 15.21
C ALA A 155 7.90 -14.43 14.62
N ASP A 156 7.61 -13.50 13.71
CA ASP A 156 6.38 -13.50 12.94
C ASP A 156 6.29 -14.74 12.05
N THR A 157 5.19 -15.49 12.17
CA THR A 157 4.89 -16.68 11.37
C THR A 157 3.70 -16.47 10.42
N VAL A 158 3.08 -15.29 10.46
CA VAL A 158 1.94 -14.89 9.63
C VAL A 158 2.44 -14.13 8.40
N THR A 159 3.25 -13.10 8.60
CA THR A 159 3.97 -12.39 7.53
C THR A 159 5.46 -12.56 7.73
N ASP A 160 6.20 -12.89 6.67
CA ASP A 160 7.64 -13.16 6.80
C ASP A 160 8.39 -11.82 6.93
N PRO A 161 9.25 -11.61 7.96
CA PRO A 161 9.95 -10.34 8.15
C PRO A 161 10.86 -9.94 6.98
N GLU A 162 11.27 -10.89 6.13
CA GLU A 162 12.01 -10.61 4.90
C GLU A 162 11.20 -9.78 3.90
N VAL A 163 9.87 -9.77 4.00
CA VAL A 163 9.00 -8.86 3.24
C VAL A 163 9.25 -7.40 3.61
N SER A 164 9.32 -7.10 4.91
CA SER A 164 9.61 -5.74 5.39
C SER A 164 11.04 -5.33 5.08
N ARG A 165 12.00 -6.27 5.17
CA ARG A 165 13.37 -6.01 4.74
C ARG A 165 13.43 -5.65 3.25
N ALA A 166 12.76 -6.41 2.40
CA ALA A 166 12.70 -6.12 0.97
C ALA A 166 12.09 -4.76 0.65
N LEU A 167 11.03 -4.34 1.37
CA LEU A 167 10.47 -2.99 1.26
C LEU A 167 11.49 -1.92 1.66
N TYR A 168 12.16 -2.10 2.79
CA TYR A 168 13.20 -1.18 3.25
C TYR A 168 14.33 -1.05 2.22
N GLU A 169 14.85 -2.15 1.70
CA GLU A 169 15.98 -2.14 0.78
C GLU A 169 15.62 -1.61 -0.61
N ARG A 170 14.49 -2.06 -1.18
CA ARG A 170 14.13 -1.80 -2.58
C ARG A 170 13.36 -0.50 -2.82
N SER A 171 12.77 0.10 -1.78
CA SER A 171 12.05 1.37 -1.90
C SER A 171 12.98 2.53 -2.27
N ALA A 172 12.45 3.47 -3.06
CA ALA A 172 13.16 4.70 -3.45
C ALA A 172 13.02 5.83 -2.43
N SER A 173 12.41 5.57 -1.27
CA SER A 173 12.31 6.55 -0.18
C SER A 173 13.70 6.88 0.37
N THR A 174 13.95 8.18 0.54
CA THR A 174 15.17 8.72 1.14
C THR A 174 15.08 8.81 2.66
N ASP A 175 13.88 8.74 3.23
CA ASP A 175 13.63 8.74 4.68
C ASP A 175 12.88 7.45 5.05
N LYS A 176 13.64 6.43 5.43
CA LYS A 176 13.10 5.11 5.75
C LYS A 176 13.75 4.55 7.00
N THR A 177 12.91 4.00 7.88
CA THR A 177 13.32 3.36 9.12
C THR A 177 12.79 1.93 9.15
N PHE A 178 13.63 0.97 9.53
CA PHE A 178 13.23 -0.41 9.79
C PHE A 178 13.58 -0.81 11.21
N LYS A 179 12.59 -1.33 11.95
CA LYS A 179 12.80 -1.89 13.30
C LYS A 179 12.29 -3.32 13.38
N LEU A 180 13.16 -4.21 13.83
CA LEU A 180 12.88 -5.63 14.01
C LEU A 180 12.84 -5.98 15.51
N TYR A 181 11.71 -6.46 16.00
CA TYR A 181 11.53 -6.85 17.41
C TYR A 181 11.85 -8.34 17.61
N PRO A 182 12.77 -8.71 18.50
CA PRO A 182 13.07 -10.10 18.79
C PRO A 182 11.98 -10.75 19.65
N GLY A 183 11.48 -11.92 19.22
CA GLY A 183 10.63 -12.78 20.05
C GLY A 183 9.17 -12.33 20.22
N MET A 184 8.76 -11.20 19.64
CA MET A 184 7.35 -10.81 19.55
C MET A 184 6.62 -11.62 18.46
N TRP A 185 5.30 -11.60 18.39
CA TRP A 185 4.51 -12.27 17.35
C TRP A 185 3.93 -11.24 16.37
N HIS A 186 2.97 -11.64 15.53
CA HIS A 186 2.44 -10.80 14.44
C HIS A 186 1.71 -9.55 14.94
N GLY A 187 0.92 -9.67 16.02
CA GLY A 187 0.12 -8.56 16.57
C GLY A 187 0.95 -7.59 17.42
N LEU A 188 1.89 -6.86 16.82
CA LEU A 188 2.81 -5.99 17.56
C LEU A 188 2.13 -4.90 18.40
N THR A 189 0.97 -4.39 17.96
CA THR A 189 0.27 -3.28 18.63
C THR A 189 -0.86 -3.72 19.57
N ALA A 190 -1.22 -5.00 19.57
CA ALA A 190 -2.39 -5.48 20.32
C ALA A 190 -2.30 -6.94 20.80
N GLY A 191 -1.39 -7.75 20.26
CA GLY A 191 -1.26 -9.19 20.53
C GLY A 191 -0.14 -9.57 21.49
N GLU A 192 0.79 -8.66 21.77
CA GLU A 192 1.88 -8.85 22.73
C GLU A 192 1.48 -8.49 24.17
N PRO A 193 2.29 -8.86 25.20
CA PRO A 193 2.17 -8.28 26.54
C PRO A 193 2.18 -6.74 26.52
N ASP A 194 1.55 -6.11 27.51
CA ASP A 194 1.35 -4.64 27.52
C ASP A 194 2.66 -3.87 27.40
N GLU A 195 3.72 -4.28 28.09
CA GLU A 195 5.06 -3.67 28.01
C GLU A 195 5.62 -3.62 26.58
N ASN A 196 5.41 -4.70 25.81
CA ASN A 196 5.85 -4.80 24.42
C ASN A 196 5.00 -3.92 23.51
N VAL A 197 3.68 -3.90 23.73
CA VAL A 197 2.77 -3.03 22.98
C VAL A 197 3.10 -1.56 23.22
N GLU A 198 3.33 -1.17 24.47
CA GLU A 198 3.72 0.18 24.85
C GLU A 198 5.05 0.60 24.21
N LEU A 199 6.03 -0.30 24.18
CA LEU A 199 7.30 -0.09 23.48
C LEU A 199 7.08 0.20 21.98
N VAL A 200 6.31 -0.66 21.30
CA VAL A 200 6.00 -0.50 19.87
C VAL A 200 5.29 0.83 19.61
N LEU A 201 4.28 1.17 20.42
CA LEU A 201 3.53 2.41 20.28
C LEU A 201 4.40 3.63 20.58
N SER A 202 5.30 3.55 21.56
CA SER A 202 6.25 4.62 21.87
C SER A 202 7.20 4.89 20.70
N ASP A 203 7.73 3.83 20.07
CA ASP A 203 8.57 3.96 18.87
C ASP A 203 7.82 4.62 17.71
N ILE A 204 6.57 4.23 17.49
CA ILE A 204 5.71 4.81 16.44
C ILE A 204 5.49 6.30 16.72
N LEU A 205 5.12 6.67 17.95
CA LEU A 205 4.91 8.07 18.33
C LEU A 205 6.18 8.89 18.17
N ALA A 206 7.33 8.39 18.63
CA ALA A 206 8.60 9.07 18.47
C ALA A 206 8.94 9.33 17.00
N TRP A 207 8.65 8.37 16.11
CA TRP A 207 8.87 8.54 14.67
C TRP A 207 7.94 9.59 14.05
N LEU A 208 6.65 9.56 14.44
CA LEU A 208 5.64 10.51 13.97
C LEU A 208 5.91 11.94 14.48
N ASP A 209 6.28 12.10 15.75
CA ASP A 209 6.52 13.40 16.37
C ASP A 209 7.71 14.11 15.73
N GLN A 210 8.76 13.37 15.34
CA GLN A 210 9.90 13.91 14.60
C GLN A 210 9.55 14.45 13.20
N ARG A 211 8.42 14.02 12.63
CA ARG A 211 7.98 14.34 11.26
C ARG A 211 6.70 15.14 11.21
N SER A 212 6.08 15.38 12.35
CA SER A 212 4.87 16.17 12.46
C SER A 212 5.23 17.64 12.49
N CYS A 213 4.84 18.35 11.44
CA CYS A 213 4.89 19.81 11.40
C CYS A 213 3.51 20.40 11.10
N HIS A 214 3.40 21.69 11.40
CA HIS A 214 2.34 22.54 10.87
C HIS A 214 2.81 23.07 9.51
N TRP A 215 2.02 22.86 8.48
CA TRP A 215 2.29 23.36 7.14
C TRP A 215 1.65 24.73 6.99
N GLU A 216 2.38 25.70 6.44
CA GLU A 216 1.73 26.89 5.90
C GLU A 216 0.99 26.52 4.59
N LEU A 217 -0.16 27.15 4.32
CA LEU A 217 -1.06 26.71 3.24
C LEU A 217 -0.37 26.80 1.87
N GLU A 218 0.51 27.78 1.68
CA GLU A 218 1.31 27.97 0.46
C GLU A 218 2.34 26.85 0.24
N GLU A 219 2.85 26.24 1.31
CA GLU A 219 3.84 25.14 1.24
C GLU A 219 3.22 23.80 0.83
N ARG A 220 1.90 23.66 0.98
CA ARG A 220 1.15 22.45 0.61
C ARG A 220 0.74 22.38 -0.84
N ILE A 221 0.67 23.52 -1.53
CA ILE A 221 0.46 23.56 -2.97
C ILE A 221 1.80 23.19 -3.63
N ARG A 222 2.24 21.94 -3.46
CA ARG A 222 3.41 21.43 -4.18
C ARG A 222 3.07 21.39 -5.66
N THR A 223 3.61 22.33 -6.42
CA THR A 223 3.73 22.19 -7.87
C THR A 223 4.49 20.90 -8.15
N PRO A 224 4.02 20.01 -9.03
CA PRO A 224 4.78 18.82 -9.42
C PRO A 224 6.17 19.25 -9.88
N PRO A 225 7.26 18.52 -9.54
CA PRO A 225 8.56 18.80 -10.12
C PRO A 225 8.45 18.73 -11.65
N GLU A 226 8.92 19.76 -12.35
CA GLU A 226 8.95 19.73 -13.81
C GLU A 226 9.76 18.50 -14.26
N PRO A 227 9.30 17.79 -15.32
CA PRO A 227 10.09 16.71 -15.89
C PRO A 227 11.44 17.29 -16.33
N GLU A 228 12.54 16.71 -15.82
CA GLU A 228 13.90 17.07 -16.21
C GLU A 228 13.99 17.13 -17.74
N LYS A 229 14.28 18.32 -18.27
CA LYS A 229 14.53 18.50 -19.70
C LYS A 229 15.78 17.68 -20.03
N SER A 230 15.58 16.59 -20.77
CA SER A 230 16.66 15.85 -21.42
C SER A 230 17.53 16.85 -22.17
N ALA A 231 18.77 17.00 -21.73
CA ALA A 231 19.75 17.83 -22.39
C ALA A 231 20.01 17.24 -23.79
N HIS A 232 19.45 17.88 -24.82
CA HIS A 232 19.84 17.66 -26.19
C HIS A 232 21.31 18.05 -26.34
N VAL A 233 22.19 17.05 -26.38
CA VAL A 233 23.57 17.22 -26.84
C VAL A 233 23.50 17.43 -28.36
N THR A 234 23.59 18.66 -28.80
CA THR A 234 23.80 18.99 -30.22
C THR A 234 25.26 18.74 -30.56
N ASN A 235 25.56 17.61 -31.21
CA ASN A 235 26.84 17.42 -31.90
C ASN A 235 26.85 18.26 -33.18
N SER A 236 27.58 19.37 -33.14
CA SER A 236 28.04 20.07 -34.34
C SER A 236 29.27 19.34 -34.88
N ASN A 237 29.16 18.70 -36.04
CA ASN A 237 30.28 18.51 -36.96
C ASN A 237 29.73 18.31 -38.37
N GLY A 238 30.00 19.29 -39.23
CA GLY A 238 29.68 19.24 -40.65
C GLY A 238 30.66 18.37 -41.41
N ALA A 239 30.13 17.67 -42.42
CA ALA A 239 30.81 17.35 -43.68
C ALA A 239 29.74 16.99 -44.72
N GLU A 240 29.69 17.73 -45.81
CA GLU A 240 28.91 17.42 -47.02
C GLU A 240 29.57 16.30 -47.82
N SER A 241 28.78 15.36 -48.37
CA SER A 241 29.01 14.85 -49.73
C SER A 241 27.78 14.15 -50.33
N LEU A 242 27.24 14.75 -51.39
CA LEU A 242 26.71 14.23 -52.68
C LEU A 242 26.01 12.83 -52.78
N VAL A 243 24.82 12.88 -53.41
CA VAL A 243 23.76 11.90 -53.83
C VAL A 243 24.25 11.00 -55.04
N PRO A 244 23.57 9.92 -55.57
CA PRO A 244 22.12 9.65 -55.57
C PRO A 244 21.52 8.20 -55.60
N ASP A 245 20.19 8.18 -55.37
CA ASP A 245 19.07 7.31 -55.82
C ASP A 245 19.23 5.78 -56.02
N SER A 246 18.37 5.02 -55.32
CA SER A 246 17.63 3.87 -55.89
C SER A 246 16.45 3.40 -55.01
N ALA A 247 15.24 3.75 -55.46
CA ALA A 247 14.03 2.94 -55.69
C ALA A 247 13.55 1.79 -54.74
N HIS A 248 12.23 1.84 -54.46
CA HIS A 248 11.27 0.77 -54.09
C HIS A 248 11.44 0.11 -52.69
N GLY A 249 10.47 -0.02 -51.79
CA GLY A 249 9.01 0.06 -51.81
C GLY A 249 8.48 -1.04 -50.86
N HIS A 250 8.14 -0.71 -49.62
CA HIS A 250 7.50 -1.62 -48.65
C HIS A 250 6.07 -1.15 -48.33
N PRO A 251 5.08 -2.05 -48.22
CA PRO A 251 3.69 -1.67 -47.94
C PRO A 251 3.46 -1.41 -46.43
N PRO A 252 2.47 -0.58 -46.06
CA PRO A 252 2.30 -0.09 -44.70
C PRO A 252 1.53 -1.06 -43.79
N GLN A 253 1.92 -1.07 -42.52
CA GLN A 253 1.22 -1.72 -41.42
C GLN A 253 -0.04 -0.92 -41.03
N HIS A 254 -1.12 -1.64 -40.75
CA HIS A 254 -2.40 -1.11 -40.29
C HIS A 254 -2.28 -0.40 -38.94
N GLY A 255 -2.43 0.93 -38.96
CA GLY A 255 -2.86 1.71 -37.81
C GLY A 255 -4.39 1.70 -37.73
N CYS A 256 -4.94 1.44 -36.54
CA CYS A 256 -6.34 1.70 -36.25
C CYS A 256 -6.42 2.67 -35.07
N SER A 257 -6.68 3.93 -35.40
CA SER A 257 -7.05 5.01 -34.49
C SER A 257 -8.57 5.08 -34.38
N PHE A 258 -9.14 5.11 -33.18
CA PHE A 258 -10.45 5.73 -32.91
C PHE A 258 -10.40 6.26 -31.46
N LEU A 259 -10.17 7.57 -31.27
CA LEU A 259 -11.14 8.67 -31.26
C LEU A 259 -11.82 8.86 -29.90
N CYS A 260 -11.32 9.87 -29.20
CA CYS A 260 -11.94 10.57 -28.09
C CYS A 260 -13.10 11.43 -28.60
N GLY A 261 -14.22 11.49 -27.86
CA GLY A 261 -15.37 12.31 -28.23
C GLY A 261 -16.42 12.47 -27.13
N LEU A 262 -16.28 13.57 -26.38
CA LEU A 262 -17.34 14.53 -25.98
C LEU A 262 -18.46 14.12 -25.00
N GLY A 263 -18.40 14.72 -23.81
CA GLY A 263 -19.37 15.76 -23.40
C GLY A 263 -20.69 15.31 -22.76
N GLY A 264 -20.78 15.39 -21.44
CA GLY A 264 -22.04 15.39 -20.69
C GLY A 264 -21.94 16.31 -19.46
N GLN A 265 -22.75 17.37 -19.42
CA GLN A 265 -22.85 18.33 -18.32
C GLN A 265 -23.43 17.70 -17.04
N PRO A 266 -23.02 18.15 -15.83
CA PRO A 266 -23.62 17.72 -14.58
C PRO A 266 -24.90 18.50 -14.27
N ASN A 267 -26.01 17.77 -14.13
CA ASN A 267 -27.30 18.30 -13.68
C ASN A 267 -27.22 18.61 -12.17
N GLN A 268 -27.36 19.89 -11.81
CA GLN A 268 -27.62 20.32 -10.43
C GLN A 268 -29.04 19.89 -10.03
N GLN A 269 -29.17 19.03 -9.03
CA GLN A 269 -30.40 18.92 -8.24
C GLN A 269 -30.12 19.33 -6.81
N HIS A 270 -30.73 20.47 -6.46
CA HIS A 270 -30.98 20.92 -5.10
C HIS A 270 -31.79 19.86 -4.35
N CYS A 271 -31.40 19.55 -3.11
CA CYS A 271 -32.33 19.03 -2.11
C CYS A 271 -32.36 19.99 -0.91
N LYS A 272 -33.56 20.49 -0.63
CA LYS A 272 -33.91 21.36 0.50
C LYS A 272 -34.31 20.50 1.70
N MET A 273 -33.91 20.99 2.89
CA MET A 273 -34.33 20.67 4.26
C MET A 273 -34.04 19.27 4.78
#